data_AF-A0ABD7C2T2-F1
#
_entry.id   AF-A0ABD7C2T2-F1
#
_cell.length_a   1.000
_cell.length_b   1.000
_cell.length_c   1.000
_cell.angle_alpha   90.00
_cell.angle_beta   90.00
_cell.angle_gamma   90.00
#
_symmetry.space_group_name_H-M   'P 1'
#
loop_
_entity.id
_entity.type
_entity.pdbx_description
1 polymer ?
#
loop_
_entity_poly.entity_id
_entity_poly.type
_entity_poly.pdbx_seq_one_letter_code
_entity_poly.pdbx_strand_id
1 'polypeptide(L)'
;MNNAIEHPPSFKLGNIWLVAANLARTAADLGGGAPMVVTIDADGMLEAVGPDHPDYSQLLTAPGFVCTVSAASSNERIAGRIRAAATALEISS
;
A
#
# COMPACT_ATOMS: atom_id res chain seq x y z
N MET A 1 8.45 39.95 17.90
CA MET A 1 9.44 39.15 17.16
C MET A 1 8.85 37.75 17.03
N ASN A 2 8.49 37.35 15.82
CA ASN A 2 7.85 36.06 15.53
C ASN A 2 8.91 34.96 15.55
N ASN A 3 8.89 34.11 16.58
CA ASN A 3 9.63 32.87 16.56
C ASN A 3 8.81 31.87 15.72
N ALA A 4 9.15 31.75 14.43
CA ALA A 4 8.73 30.63 13.63
C ALA A 4 9.33 29.37 14.26
N ILE A 5 8.49 28.60 14.94
CA ILE A 5 8.85 27.25 15.36
C ILE A 5 8.84 26.42 14.08
N GLU A 6 10.00 26.25 13.47
CA GLU A 6 10.18 25.26 12.41
C GLU A 6 9.93 23.88 13.02
N HIS A 7 8.79 23.30 12.67
CA HIS A 7 8.51 21.92 13.06
C HIS A 7 9.53 21.02 12.38
N PRO A 8 10.29 20.19 13.13
CA PRO A 8 11.14 19.19 12.52
C PRO A 8 10.27 18.25 11.66
N PRO A 9 10.77 17.75 10.52
CA PRO A 9 10.02 16.85 9.66
C PRO A 9 9.55 15.67 10.51
N SER A 10 8.23 15.50 10.63
CA SER A 10 7.65 14.48 11.49
C SER A 10 8.03 13.11 10.95
N PHE A 11 9.07 12.50 11.50
CA PHE A 11 9.41 11.11 11.24
C PHE A 11 8.38 10.26 11.99
N LYS A 12 7.23 10.02 11.35
CA LYS A 12 6.12 9.23 11.91
C LYS A 12 6.48 7.74 11.81
N LEU A 13 7.04 7.19 12.88
CA LEU A 13 7.02 5.74 13.17
C LEU A 13 5.57 5.19 13.37
N GLY A 14 4.51 5.91 12.98
CA GLY A 14 3.14 5.72 13.44
C GLY A 14 2.05 5.64 12.37
N ASN A 15 2.36 5.24 11.14
CA ASN A 15 1.35 4.93 10.14
C ASN A 15 1.63 3.57 9.51
N ILE A 16 0.98 2.52 10.03
CA ILE A 16 1.13 1.14 9.56
C ILE A 16 0.88 1.02 8.04
N TRP A 17 0.02 1.87 7.49
CA TRP A 17 -0.27 1.91 6.05
C TRP A 17 0.91 2.44 5.23
N LEU A 18 1.71 3.35 5.78
CA LEU A 18 2.96 3.80 5.12
C LEU A 18 4.04 2.72 5.17
N VAL A 19 4.05 1.88 6.20
CA VAL A 19 4.95 0.72 6.25
C VAL A 19 4.55 -0.30 5.18
N ALA A 20 3.26 -0.63 5.08
CA ALA A 20 2.75 -1.51 4.04
C ALA A 20 3.01 -0.96 2.62
N ALA A 21 2.80 0.34 2.41
CA ALA A 21 3.10 1.00 1.14
C ALA A 21 4.59 0.91 0.77
N ASN A 22 5.48 1.12 1.74
CA ASN A 22 6.92 0.97 1.53
C ASN A 22 7.28 -0.46 1.14
N LEU A 23 6.75 -1.46 1.86
CA LEU A 23 7.02 -2.87 1.57
C LEU A 23 6.55 -3.24 0.15
N ALA A 24 5.35 -2.84 -0.24
CA ALA A 24 4.81 -3.10 -1.58
C ALA A 24 5.67 -2.43 -2.68
N ARG A 25 6.12 -1.19 -2.46
CA ARG A 25 6.97 -0.49 -3.42
C ARG A 25 8.37 -1.10 -3.51
N THR A 26 8.97 -1.46 -2.37
CA THR A 26 10.26 -2.15 -2.34
C THR A 26 10.19 -3.50 -3.05
N ALA A 27 9.11 -4.24 -2.87
CA ALA A 27 8.91 -5.49 -3.60
C ALA A 27 8.78 -5.24 -5.12
N ALA A 28 8.12 -4.16 -5.56
CA ALA A 28 8.06 -3.78 -6.96
C ALA A 28 9.44 -3.38 -7.53
N ASP A 29 10.25 -2.65 -6.75
CA ASP A 29 11.63 -2.30 -7.12
C ASP A 29 12.51 -3.57 -7.27
N LEU A 30 12.39 -4.52 -6.34
CA LEU A 30 13.12 -5.80 -6.38
C LEU A 30 12.67 -6.71 -7.53
N GLY A 31 11.39 -6.62 -7.93
CA GLY A 31 10.84 -7.30 -9.10
C GLY A 31 11.20 -6.64 -10.44
N GLY A 32 12.25 -5.81 -10.49
CA GLY A 32 12.68 -5.13 -11.72
C GLY A 32 11.77 -3.97 -12.14
N GLY A 33 11.02 -3.39 -11.19
CA GLY A 33 10.05 -2.32 -11.44
C GLY A 33 8.71 -2.80 -11.95
N ALA A 34 8.50 -4.12 -11.99
CA ALA A 34 7.24 -4.72 -12.41
C ALA A 34 6.08 -4.29 -11.47
N PRO A 35 4.90 -3.96 -12.01
CA PRO A 35 3.78 -3.55 -11.18
C PRO A 35 3.28 -4.71 -10.32
N MET A 36 3.12 -4.48 -9.03
CA MET A 36 2.55 -5.43 -8.08
C MET A 36 1.10 -5.12 -7.79
N VAL A 37 0.31 -6.13 -7.49
CA VAL A 37 -1.07 -6.01 -7.00
C VAL A 37 -1.04 -6.09 -5.49
N VAL A 38 -1.69 -5.15 -4.81
CA VAL A 38 -1.91 -5.21 -3.35
C VAL A 38 -3.36 -5.61 -3.09
N THR A 39 -3.55 -6.62 -2.26
CA THR A 39 -4.86 -7.13 -1.85
C THR A 39 -4.95 -7.23 -0.33
N ILE A 40 -6.19 -7.32 0.18
CA ILE A 40 -6.48 -7.77 1.54
C ILE A 40 -7.13 -9.14 1.42
N ASP A 41 -6.55 -10.16 2.04
CA ASP A 41 -7.09 -11.52 2.02
C ASP A 41 -8.32 -11.65 2.93
N ALA A 42 -8.90 -12.85 2.97
CA ALA A 42 -10.09 -13.13 3.78
C ALA A 42 -9.84 -13.04 5.29
N ASP A 43 -8.58 -13.18 5.73
CA ASP A 43 -8.16 -13.07 7.13
C ASP A 43 -7.77 -11.63 7.51
N GLY A 44 -7.88 -10.68 6.57
CA GLY A 44 -7.57 -9.27 6.77
C GLY A 44 -6.08 -8.94 6.64
N MET A 45 -5.26 -9.84 6.11
CA MET A 45 -3.84 -9.63 5.88
C MET A 45 -3.58 -8.95 4.53
N LEU A 46 -2.53 -8.13 4.49
CA LEU A 46 -2.10 -7.48 3.26
C LEU A 46 -1.12 -8.36 2.49
N GLU A 47 -1.42 -8.56 1.21
CA GLU A 47 -0.54 -9.28 0.30
C GLU A 47 -0.13 -8.39 -0.87
N ALA A 48 1.11 -8.56 -1.33
CA ALA A 48 1.63 -7.91 -2.52
C ALA A 48 2.10 -8.98 -3.51
N VAL A 49 1.43 -9.06 -4.66
CA VAL A 49 1.60 -10.13 -5.64
C VAL A 49 2.18 -9.57 -6.93
N GLY A 50 3.29 -10.13 -7.39
CA GLY A 50 3.95 -9.75 -8.64
C GLY A 50 3.37 -10.47 -9.88
N PRO A 51 3.68 -10.00 -11.10
CA PRO A 51 3.08 -10.52 -12.33
C PRO A 51 3.41 -11.97 -12.66
N ASP A 52 4.52 -12.50 -12.12
CA ASP A 52 4.89 -13.90 -12.29
C ASP A 52 4.09 -14.86 -11.38
N HIS A 53 3.28 -14.32 -10.46
CA HIS A 53 2.42 -15.13 -9.62
C HIS A 53 1.21 -15.65 -10.43
N PRO A 54 0.85 -16.95 -10.30
CA PRO A 54 -0.27 -17.54 -11.04
C PRO A 54 -1.57 -16.73 -10.95
N ASP A 55 -1.85 -16.19 -9.77
CA ASP A 55 -3.11 -15.51 -9.48
C ASP A 55 -3.10 -14.01 -9.83
N TYR A 56 -1.99 -13.45 -10.31
CA TYR A 56 -1.85 -11.99 -10.51
C TYR A 56 -2.98 -11.40 -11.36
N SER A 57 -3.27 -12.04 -12.49
CA SER A 57 -4.32 -11.59 -13.43
C SER A 57 -5.72 -11.67 -12.81
N GLN A 58 -5.96 -12.66 -11.97
CA GLN A 58 -7.22 -12.83 -11.26
C GLN A 58 -7.38 -11.74 -10.18
N LEU A 59 -6.34 -11.50 -9.38
CA LEU A 59 -6.34 -10.53 -8.28
C LEU A 59 -6.54 -9.08 -8.76
N LEU A 60 -6.11 -8.74 -9.98
CA LEU A 60 -6.39 -7.43 -10.60
C LEU A 60 -7.88 -7.10 -10.73
N THR A 61 -8.73 -8.13 -10.78
CA THR A 61 -10.17 -7.99 -10.98
C THR A 61 -10.98 -8.51 -9.81
N ALA A 62 -10.30 -9.06 -8.79
CA ALA A 62 -10.94 -9.71 -7.66
C ALA A 62 -11.57 -8.68 -6.69
N PRO A 63 -12.66 -9.05 -6.01
CA PRO A 63 -13.07 -8.39 -4.78
C PRO A 63 -11.89 -8.39 -3.78
N GLY A 64 -11.66 -7.26 -3.09
CA GLY A 64 -10.49 -7.09 -2.22
C GLY A 64 -9.24 -6.52 -2.90
N PHE A 65 -9.30 -6.26 -4.21
CA PHE A 65 -8.27 -5.47 -4.91
C PHE A 65 -8.16 -4.07 -4.31
N VAL A 66 -6.95 -3.70 -3.86
CA VAL A 66 -6.69 -2.38 -3.30
C VAL A 66 -6.13 -1.46 -4.37
N CYS A 67 -4.96 -1.81 -4.91
CA CYS A 67 -4.31 -1.04 -5.96
C CYS A 67 -3.15 -1.79 -6.60
N THR A 68 -2.75 -1.30 -7.79
CA THR A 68 -1.45 -1.62 -8.38
C THR A 68 -0.38 -0.66 -7.88
N VAL A 69 0.79 -1.18 -7.54
CA VAL A 69 1.97 -0.45 -7.08
C VAL A 69 3.09 -0.64 -8.09
N SER A 70 3.83 0.41 -8.39
CA SER A 70 5.06 0.35 -9.19
C SER A 70 6.17 1.13 -8.47
N ALA A 71 7.40 0.98 -8.93
CA ALA A 71 8.56 1.75 -8.48
C ALA A 71 8.29 3.28 -8.42
N ALA A 72 7.51 3.79 -9.39
CA ALA A 72 7.19 5.21 -9.54
C ALA A 72 6.01 5.70 -8.66
N SER A 73 5.36 4.80 -7.91
CA SER A 73 4.18 5.15 -7.13
C SER A 73 4.54 5.88 -5.82
N SER A 74 3.78 6.92 -5.47
CA SER A 74 3.93 7.62 -4.17
C SER A 74 3.40 6.77 -3.02
N ASN A 75 4.22 6.61 -1.99
CA ASN A 75 3.89 5.85 -0.79
C ASN A 75 2.65 6.37 -0.07
N GLU A 76 2.45 7.69 -0.02
CA GLU A 76 1.29 8.32 0.63
C GLU A 76 -0.01 7.95 -0.08
N ARG A 77 0.01 7.91 -1.43
CA ARG A 77 -1.15 7.51 -2.22
C ARG A 77 -1.48 6.02 -2.01
N ILE A 78 -0.46 5.17 -2.01
CA ILE A 78 -0.62 3.73 -1.76
C ILE A 78 -1.21 3.52 -0.35
N ALA A 79 -0.62 4.15 0.67
CA ALA A 79 -1.08 4.07 2.05
C ALA A 79 -2.53 4.55 2.21
N GLY A 80 -2.92 5.63 1.51
CA GLY A 80 -4.30 6.11 1.50
C GLY A 80 -5.29 5.10 0.93
N ARG A 81 -4.93 4.40 -0.15
CA ARG A 81 -5.78 3.36 -0.76
C ARG A 81 -5.91 2.14 0.14
N ILE A 82 -4.80 1.68 0.72
CA ILE A 82 -4.80 0.57 1.68
C ILE A 82 -5.69 0.90 2.89
N ARG A 83 -5.53 2.09 3.47
CA ARG A 83 -6.36 2.53 4.60
C ARG A 83 -7.85 2.57 4.25
N ALA A 84 -8.20 3.15 3.10
CA ALA A 84 -9.59 3.25 2.68
C ALA A 84 -10.23 1.86 2.48
N ALA A 85 -9.48 0.92 1.91
CA ALA A 85 -9.93 -0.47 1.74
C ALA A 85 -10.14 -1.17 3.09
N ALA A 86 -9.18 -1.07 4.02
CA ALA A 86 -9.29 -1.67 5.35
C ALA A 86 -10.50 -1.13 6.14
N THR A 87 -10.71 0.19 6.12
CA THR A 87 -11.88 0.80 6.79
C THR A 87 -13.21 0.38 6.16
N ALA A 88 -13.26 0.18 4.83
CA ALA A 88 -14.48 -0.30 4.17
C ALA A 88 -14.85 -1.73 4.58
N LEU A 89 -13.85 -2.58 4.85
CA LEU A 89 -14.06 -3.94 5.33
C LEU A 89 -14.62 -3.95 6.77
N GLU A 90 -14.07 -3.14 7.67
CA GLU A 90 -14.55 -3.01 9.06
C GLU A 90 -16.01 -2.54 9.17
N ILE A 91 -16.49 -1.73 8.22
CA ILE A 91 -17.89 -1.25 8.21
C ILE A 91 -18.85 -2.34 7.70
N SER A 92 -18.35 -3.29 6.93
CA SER A 92 -19.15 -4.34 6.28
C SER A 92 -19.30 -5.61 7.11
N SER A 93 -18.55 -5.72 8.22
CA SER A 93 -18.58 -6.81 9.21
C SER A 93 -19.49 -6.49 10.39
#